data_AF-A0AAV4K548-F1
#
_entry.id   AF-A0AAV4K548-F1
#
_cell.length_a   1.000
_cell.length_b   1.000
_cell.length_c   1.000
_cell.angle_alpha   90.00
_cell.angle_beta   90.00
_cell.angle_gamma   90.00
#
_symmetry.space_group_name_H-M   'P 1'
#
loop_
_entity.id
_entity.type
_entity.pdbx_description
1 polymer ?
#
loop_
_entity_poly.entity_id
_entity_poly.type
_entity_poly.pdbx_seq_one_letter_code
_entity_poly.pdbx_strand_id
1 'polypeptide(L)'
;MARHFGAVPGVGEGATFVNRQELRDAGVHLPTQAGISGSAVEGADSIVLSGGYEDDHDEGVVIVYTGEGGRDPVTGRQVKHQQLVRGNLALAVSHRDGLPVRVARKLKRGGYEYAGLYRVDDHWRELGRSGFRIWRFRLVKLESAQPGQGPERKPTLIQRIVRDTAAARAVKAMYDHRCQVCGERLETAAGAYAEAAHIRPLGAPHHGPDTADNLLCLCPNHHVLFDFGAFGIGDDLQLLGLPGHLQVHPQHHLNPAHLEYHRSRYLHWK
;
A
#
# COMPACT_ATOMS: atom_id res chain seq x y z
N MET A 1 -17.59 6.60 -20.51
CA MET A 1 -18.16 5.66 -19.53
C MET A 1 -17.34 5.75 -18.27
N ALA A 2 -17.97 5.69 -17.09
CA ALA A 2 -17.26 5.64 -15.82
C ALA A 2 -16.40 4.38 -15.73
N ARG A 3 -15.27 4.44 -15.02
CA ARG A 3 -14.42 3.27 -14.77
C ARG A 3 -15.15 2.26 -13.88
N HIS A 4 -15.02 0.98 -14.20
CA HIS A 4 -15.66 -0.11 -13.46
C HIS A 4 -14.67 -0.78 -12.50
N PHE A 5 -15.01 -0.84 -11.20
CA PHE A 5 -14.23 -1.52 -10.18
C PHE A 5 -14.91 -2.81 -9.74
N GLY A 6 -14.11 -3.85 -9.49
CA GLY A 6 -14.62 -5.15 -9.06
C GLY A 6 -14.78 -6.14 -10.21
N ALA A 7 -15.61 -7.17 -9.97
CA ALA A 7 -15.76 -8.34 -10.85
C ALA A 7 -16.38 -7.95 -12.19
N VAL A 8 -16.01 -8.68 -13.24
CA VAL A 8 -16.55 -8.42 -14.59
C VAL A 8 -17.70 -9.40 -14.87
N PRO A 9 -18.89 -8.92 -15.26
CA PRO A 9 -20.02 -9.79 -15.58
C PRO A 9 -19.65 -10.84 -16.64
N GLY A 10 -19.95 -12.11 -16.36
CA GLY A 10 -19.70 -13.23 -17.27
C GLY A 10 -18.24 -13.72 -17.33
N VAL A 11 -17.32 -13.12 -16.57
CA VAL A 11 -15.91 -13.53 -16.54
C VAL A 11 -15.51 -13.98 -15.15
N GLY A 12 -15.36 -15.29 -14.97
CA GLY A 12 -14.91 -15.90 -13.72
C GLY A 12 -13.39 -15.84 -13.55
N GLU A 13 -12.94 -15.89 -12.29
CA GLU A 13 -11.53 -16.15 -11.99
C GLU A 13 -11.08 -17.47 -12.63
N GLY A 14 -9.85 -17.50 -13.18
CA GLY A 14 -9.31 -18.62 -13.94
C GLY A 14 -9.63 -18.54 -15.44
N ALA A 15 -10.46 -17.60 -15.89
CA ALA A 15 -10.70 -17.38 -17.31
C ALA A 15 -9.40 -17.02 -18.03
N THR A 16 -9.14 -17.69 -19.16
CA THR A 16 -7.92 -17.50 -19.96
C THR A 16 -8.19 -16.73 -21.24
N PHE A 17 -7.22 -15.93 -21.66
CA PHE A 17 -7.27 -15.06 -22.83
C PHE A 17 -6.00 -15.25 -23.65
N VAL A 18 -6.12 -15.34 -24.97
CA VAL A 18 -4.98 -15.58 -25.86
C VAL A 18 -4.06 -14.37 -25.92
N ASN A 19 -4.62 -13.16 -25.81
CA ASN A 19 -3.86 -11.92 -25.96
C ASN A 19 -4.49 -10.74 -25.18
N ARG A 20 -3.85 -9.56 -25.27
CA ARG A 20 -4.30 -8.33 -24.61
C ARG A 20 -5.58 -7.74 -25.21
N GLN A 21 -5.91 -8.08 -26.46
CA GLN A 21 -7.15 -7.64 -27.10
C GLN A 21 -8.35 -8.39 -26.50
N GLU A 22 -8.23 -9.69 -26.29
CA GLU A 22 -9.29 -10.47 -25.63
C GLU A 22 -9.52 -10.03 -24.17
N LEU A 23 -8.47 -9.66 -23.43
CA LEU A 23 -8.62 -9.05 -22.10
C LEU A 23 -9.41 -7.73 -22.12
N ARG A 24 -9.22 -6.92 -23.17
CA ARG A 24 -9.95 -5.68 -23.39
C ARG A 24 -11.41 -5.97 -23.72
N ASP A 25 -11.64 -6.86 -24.68
CA ASP A 25 -12.98 -7.17 -25.19
C ASP A 25 -13.84 -7.81 -24.10
N ALA A 26 -13.23 -8.60 -23.22
CA ALA A 26 -13.86 -9.16 -22.04
C ALA A 26 -14.02 -8.16 -20.87
N GLY A 27 -13.50 -6.94 -20.97
CA GLY A 27 -13.61 -5.91 -19.92
C GLY A 27 -12.71 -6.13 -18.69
N VAL A 28 -11.83 -7.14 -18.70
CA VAL A 28 -10.90 -7.43 -17.60
C VAL A 28 -9.84 -6.34 -17.49
N HIS A 29 -9.22 -5.99 -18.61
CA HIS A 29 -8.17 -4.97 -18.65
C HIS A 29 -8.18 -4.24 -19.99
N LEU A 30 -8.52 -2.95 -19.98
CA LEU A 30 -8.74 -2.19 -21.20
C LEU A 30 -7.45 -1.87 -21.98
N PRO A 31 -6.35 -1.39 -21.38
CA PRO A 31 -5.12 -1.12 -22.14
C PRO A 31 -4.59 -2.36 -22.87
N THR A 32 -4.11 -2.20 -24.10
CA THR A 32 -3.49 -3.31 -24.85
C THR A 32 -1.98 -3.39 -24.68
N GLN A 33 -1.36 -2.37 -24.09
CA GLN A 33 0.09 -2.30 -23.85
C GLN A 33 0.41 -2.03 -22.38
N ALA A 34 -0.06 -0.90 -21.82
CA ALA A 34 0.25 -0.48 -20.45
C ALA A 34 -0.11 -1.55 -19.41
N GLY A 35 0.73 -1.75 -18.40
CA GLY A 35 0.47 -2.76 -17.36
C GLY A 35 -0.64 -2.35 -16.39
N ILE A 36 -0.88 -1.05 -16.22
CA ILE A 36 -1.86 -0.50 -15.28
C ILE A 36 -3.00 0.15 -16.08
N SER A 37 -4.23 -0.23 -15.75
CA SER A 37 -5.43 0.49 -16.14
C SER A 37 -5.86 1.34 -14.96
N GLY A 38 -5.91 2.65 -15.15
CA GLY A 38 -6.34 3.56 -14.10
C GLY A 38 -6.30 5.02 -14.53
N SER A 39 -6.85 5.87 -13.66
CA SER A 39 -6.67 7.32 -13.72
C SER A 39 -6.24 7.85 -12.36
N ALA A 40 -5.50 8.96 -12.36
CA ALA A 40 -5.06 9.62 -11.13
C ALA A 40 -6.20 10.20 -10.27
N VAL A 41 -7.43 10.20 -10.80
CA VAL A 41 -8.61 10.75 -10.14
C VAL A 41 -9.50 9.64 -9.60
N GLU A 42 -9.79 8.63 -10.43
CA GLU A 42 -10.73 7.56 -10.08
C GLU A 42 -10.04 6.36 -9.41
N GLY A 43 -8.74 6.17 -9.64
CA GLY A 43 -8.00 4.99 -9.21
C GLY A 43 -7.69 4.00 -10.32
N ALA A 44 -7.01 2.91 -9.96
CA ALA A 44 -6.67 1.80 -10.84
C ALA A 44 -7.67 0.65 -10.68
N ASP A 45 -8.25 0.21 -11.80
CA ASP A 45 -9.26 -0.85 -11.84
C ASP A 45 -8.68 -2.21 -12.25
N SER A 46 -7.54 -2.24 -12.93
CA SER A 46 -6.87 -3.50 -13.28
C SER A 46 -5.38 -3.36 -13.52
N ILE A 47 -4.64 -4.43 -13.27
CA ILE A 47 -3.22 -4.57 -13.63
C ILE A 47 -2.96 -5.88 -14.39
N VAL A 48 -1.86 -5.90 -15.15
CA VAL A 48 -1.34 -7.10 -15.80
C VAL A 48 0.05 -7.42 -15.28
N LEU A 49 0.19 -8.59 -14.66
CA LEU A 49 1.47 -9.19 -14.28
C LEU A 49 2.08 -9.91 -15.47
N SER A 50 2.98 -9.23 -16.18
CA SER A 50 3.65 -9.79 -17.38
C SER A 50 5.10 -10.22 -17.16
N GLY A 51 5.61 -10.15 -15.92
CA GLY A 51 7.04 -10.30 -15.62
C GLY A 51 7.89 -9.20 -16.25
N GLY A 52 7.30 -8.00 -16.38
CA GLY A 52 7.91 -6.89 -17.10
C GLY A 52 9.00 -6.19 -16.30
N TYR A 53 9.02 -6.36 -14.98
CA TYR A 53 10.02 -5.79 -14.09
C TYR A 53 10.74 -6.92 -13.34
N GLU A 54 12.05 -6.79 -13.24
CA GLU A 54 12.91 -7.74 -12.51
C GLU A 54 12.64 -7.77 -11.00
N ASP A 55 11.97 -6.74 -10.48
CA ASP A 55 11.65 -6.59 -9.07
C ASP A 55 10.26 -7.19 -8.70
N ASP A 56 9.45 -7.63 -9.66
CA ASP A 56 8.12 -8.19 -9.35
C ASP A 56 8.23 -9.49 -8.53
N HIS A 57 7.37 -9.62 -7.52
CA HIS A 57 7.24 -10.83 -6.70
C HIS A 57 5.78 -11.26 -6.64
N ASP A 58 5.49 -12.52 -6.92
CA ASP A 58 4.12 -13.06 -6.96
C ASP A 58 4.05 -14.40 -6.21
N GLU A 59 3.37 -14.40 -5.07
CA GLU A 59 3.10 -15.58 -4.23
C GLU A 59 1.65 -16.07 -4.40
N GLY A 60 0.97 -15.67 -5.48
CA GLY A 60 -0.43 -16.01 -5.71
C GLY A 60 -1.37 -15.11 -4.91
N VAL A 61 -1.40 -15.25 -3.58
CA VAL A 61 -2.31 -14.49 -2.70
C VAL A 61 -1.78 -13.11 -2.33
N VAL A 62 -0.46 -12.92 -2.40
CA VAL A 62 0.23 -11.64 -2.21
C VAL A 62 1.10 -11.37 -3.43
N ILE A 63 1.04 -10.14 -3.93
CA ILE A 63 1.85 -9.66 -5.05
C ILE A 63 2.59 -8.40 -4.56
N VAL A 64 3.89 -8.30 -4.84
CA VAL A 64 4.60 -7.03 -4.79
C VAL A 64 4.89 -6.59 -6.22
N TYR A 65 4.08 -5.64 -6.67
CA TYR A 65 4.05 -5.15 -8.05
C TYR A 65 4.91 -3.89 -8.20
N THR A 66 5.69 -3.82 -9.28
CA THR A 66 6.48 -2.63 -9.62
C THR A 66 5.65 -1.64 -10.43
N GLY A 67 5.68 -0.38 -10.01
CA GLY A 67 5.06 0.73 -10.72
C GLY A 67 5.62 0.95 -12.13
N GLU A 68 4.93 1.77 -12.90
CA GLU A 68 5.32 2.12 -14.26
C GLU A 68 6.29 3.31 -14.33
N GLY A 69 7.00 3.40 -15.46
CA GLY A 69 7.81 4.56 -15.82
C GLY A 69 9.31 4.38 -15.65
N GLY A 70 10.06 5.31 -16.24
CA GLY A 70 11.52 5.37 -16.15
C GLY A 70 12.29 4.26 -16.87
N ARG A 71 11.65 3.57 -17.82
CA ARG A 71 12.26 2.53 -18.64
C ARG A 71 12.67 3.05 -20.01
N ASP A 72 13.75 2.49 -20.52
CA ASP A 72 14.16 2.64 -21.91
C ASP A 72 13.22 1.82 -22.83
N PRO A 73 12.67 2.41 -23.90
CA PRO A 73 11.65 1.77 -24.72
C PRO A 73 12.19 0.63 -25.61
N VAL A 74 13.51 0.56 -25.80
CA VAL A 74 14.16 -0.45 -26.65
C VAL A 74 14.57 -1.66 -25.82
N THR A 75 15.30 -1.41 -24.74
CA THR A 75 15.86 -2.45 -23.87
C THR A 75 14.90 -2.89 -22.77
N GLY A 76 13.89 -2.07 -22.46
CA GLY A 76 13.00 -2.29 -21.33
C GLY A 76 13.68 -2.17 -19.97
N ARG A 77 14.93 -1.71 -19.87
CA ARG A 77 15.63 -1.56 -18.58
C ARG A 77 15.25 -0.26 -17.89
N GLN A 78 15.34 -0.23 -16.56
CA GLN A 78 15.14 1.00 -15.79
C GLN A 78 16.36 1.91 -15.98
N VAL A 79 16.13 3.18 -16.35
CA VAL A 79 17.18 4.17 -16.65
C VAL A 79 17.00 5.50 -15.91
N LYS A 80 15.91 5.65 -15.15
CA LYS A 80 15.65 6.82 -14.31
C LYS A 80 14.69 6.49 -13.18
N HIS A 81 14.61 7.35 -12.17
CA HIS A 81 13.64 7.22 -11.08
C HIS A 81 12.20 7.28 -11.59
N GLN A 82 11.33 6.46 -11.00
CA GLN A 82 9.89 6.53 -11.21
C GLN A 82 9.27 7.71 -10.45
N GLN A 83 8.10 8.13 -10.89
CA GLN A 83 7.32 9.22 -10.31
C GLN A 83 5.93 8.71 -9.92
N LEU A 84 5.32 9.31 -8.90
CA LEU A 84 3.96 8.99 -8.47
C LEU A 84 2.93 9.73 -9.34
N VAL A 85 2.83 9.32 -10.60
CA VAL A 85 1.94 9.91 -11.60
C VAL A 85 1.25 8.80 -12.40
N ARG A 86 0.21 9.14 -13.16
CA ARG A 86 -0.47 8.21 -14.09
C ARG A 86 -0.88 6.91 -13.38
N GLY A 87 -0.44 5.73 -13.85
CA GLY A 87 -0.78 4.44 -13.27
C GLY A 87 -0.31 4.28 -11.82
N ASN A 88 0.83 4.85 -11.46
CA ASN A 88 1.34 4.78 -10.07
C ASN A 88 0.43 5.56 -9.12
N LEU A 89 0.02 6.76 -9.52
CA LEU A 89 -0.93 7.56 -8.72
C LEU A 89 -2.32 6.90 -8.70
N ALA A 90 -2.74 6.26 -9.78
CA ALA A 90 -4.00 5.51 -9.82
C ALA A 90 -4.00 4.35 -8.81
N LEU A 91 -2.90 3.59 -8.68
CA LEU A 91 -2.77 2.54 -7.68
C LEU A 91 -2.72 3.10 -6.25
N ALA A 92 -2.05 4.23 -6.02
CA ALA A 92 -2.05 4.91 -4.72
C ALA A 92 -3.45 5.42 -4.33
N VAL A 93 -4.25 5.91 -5.29
CA VAL A 93 -5.66 6.25 -5.09
C VAL A 93 -6.47 4.99 -4.73
N SER A 94 -6.28 3.88 -5.45
CA SER A 94 -6.96 2.62 -5.10
C SER A 94 -6.57 2.10 -3.70
N HIS A 95 -5.33 2.31 -3.27
CA HIS A 95 -4.90 2.02 -1.90
C HIS A 95 -5.66 2.88 -0.88
N ARG A 96 -5.63 4.21 -1.07
CA ARG A 96 -6.31 5.17 -0.18
C ARG A 96 -7.80 4.88 -0.04
N ASP A 97 -8.46 4.61 -1.16
CA ASP A 97 -9.92 4.48 -1.22
C ASP A 97 -10.40 3.02 -1.08
N GLY A 98 -9.49 2.06 -0.89
CA GLY A 98 -9.82 0.64 -0.74
C GLY A 98 -10.47 0.01 -1.98
N LEU A 99 -10.15 0.52 -3.17
CA LEU A 99 -10.78 0.08 -4.41
C LEU A 99 -10.23 -1.28 -4.88
N PRO A 100 -11.10 -2.21 -5.31
CA PRO A 100 -10.66 -3.51 -5.81
C PRO A 100 -10.00 -3.37 -7.19
N VAL A 101 -8.85 -4.03 -7.34
CA VAL A 101 -8.03 -4.08 -8.56
C VAL A 101 -8.11 -5.48 -9.15
N ARG A 102 -8.56 -5.60 -10.41
CA ARG A 102 -8.49 -6.85 -11.16
C ARG A 102 -7.05 -7.18 -11.53
N VAL A 103 -6.64 -8.44 -11.37
CA VAL A 103 -5.30 -8.87 -11.77
C VAL A 103 -5.40 -9.86 -12.92
N ALA A 104 -4.65 -9.62 -13.99
CA ALA A 104 -4.42 -10.61 -15.05
C ALA A 104 -2.95 -11.06 -15.02
N ARG A 105 -2.70 -12.36 -15.02
CA ARG A 105 -1.35 -12.96 -15.03
C ARG A 105 -0.99 -13.46 -16.41
N LYS A 106 0.20 -13.15 -16.90
CA LYS A 106 0.73 -13.75 -18.12
C LYS A 106 1.13 -15.21 -17.86
N LEU A 107 0.66 -16.12 -18.70
CA LEU A 107 0.94 -17.54 -18.58
C LEU A 107 2.28 -17.90 -19.26
N LYS A 108 2.98 -18.92 -18.73
CA LYS A 108 4.29 -19.38 -19.27
C LYS A 108 4.22 -19.80 -20.74
N ARG A 109 3.10 -20.39 -21.16
CA ARG A 109 2.87 -20.87 -22.54
C ARG A 109 2.27 -19.80 -23.46
N GLY A 110 2.22 -18.54 -23.02
CA GLY A 110 1.53 -17.46 -23.72
C GLY A 110 0.07 -17.31 -23.26
N GLY A 111 -0.52 -16.15 -23.57
CA GLY A 111 -1.83 -15.76 -23.06
C GLY A 111 -1.80 -15.23 -21.63
N TYR A 112 -3.00 -15.03 -21.10
CA TYR A 112 -3.26 -14.42 -19.80
C TYR A 112 -4.37 -15.19 -19.06
N GLU A 113 -4.33 -15.17 -17.74
CA GLU A 113 -5.38 -15.68 -16.87
C GLU A 113 -5.89 -14.54 -15.98
N TYR A 114 -7.21 -14.40 -15.85
CA TYR A 114 -7.81 -13.50 -14.88
C TYR A 114 -7.72 -14.12 -13.47
N ALA A 115 -6.88 -13.52 -12.63
CA ALA A 115 -6.54 -13.98 -11.28
C ALA A 115 -7.51 -13.50 -10.18
N GLY A 116 -8.60 -12.82 -10.56
CA GLY A 116 -9.58 -12.31 -9.62
C GLY A 116 -9.29 -10.89 -9.12
N LEU A 117 -9.82 -10.56 -7.95
CA LEU A 117 -9.74 -9.22 -7.35
C LEU A 117 -8.72 -9.19 -6.22
N TYR A 118 -8.01 -8.07 -6.14
CA TYR A 118 -7.03 -7.76 -5.11
C TYR A 118 -7.34 -6.37 -4.55
N ARG A 119 -6.88 -6.09 -3.34
CA ARG A 119 -6.74 -4.71 -2.84
C ARG A 119 -5.28 -4.32 -2.81
N VAL A 120 -4.98 -3.05 -3.03
CA VAL A 120 -3.66 -2.51 -2.68
C VAL A 120 -3.65 -2.30 -1.18
N ASP A 121 -2.74 -2.97 -0.49
CA ASP A 121 -2.62 -3.01 0.97
C ASP A 121 -1.50 -2.12 1.48
N ASP A 122 -0.51 -1.81 0.62
CA ASP A 122 0.54 -0.84 0.90
C ASP A 122 1.18 -0.32 -0.41
N HIS A 123 1.82 0.84 -0.37
CA HIS A 123 2.67 1.36 -1.42
C HIS A 123 3.86 2.17 -0.87
N TRP A 124 5.04 1.94 -1.42
CA TRP A 124 6.26 2.64 -1.02
C TRP A 124 7.21 2.82 -2.20
N ARG A 125 8.25 3.62 -2.00
CA ARG A 125 9.37 3.76 -2.93
C ARG A 125 10.59 3.02 -2.43
N GLU A 126 11.34 2.38 -3.31
CA GLU A 126 12.63 1.78 -2.95
C GLU A 126 13.63 1.82 -4.08
N LEU A 127 14.90 1.54 -3.80
CA LEU A 127 15.91 1.37 -4.84
C LEU A 127 15.71 0.00 -5.49
N GLY A 128 15.35 -0.02 -6.77
CA GLY A 128 15.28 -1.26 -7.56
C GLY A 128 16.66 -1.82 -7.87
N ARG A 129 16.71 -3.04 -8.40
CA ARG A 129 17.97 -3.74 -8.75
C ARG A 129 18.87 -2.96 -9.70
N SER A 130 18.27 -2.17 -10.59
CA SER A 130 18.96 -1.28 -11.53
C SER A 130 19.50 0.03 -10.89
N GLY A 131 19.40 0.22 -9.58
CA GLY A 131 19.92 1.40 -8.87
C GLY A 131 19.06 2.66 -8.96
N PHE A 132 17.84 2.54 -9.48
CA PHE A 132 16.88 3.64 -9.56
C PHE A 132 15.73 3.43 -8.60
N ARG A 133 15.23 4.53 -8.03
CA ARG A 133 13.99 4.53 -7.25
C ARG A 133 12.80 4.08 -8.09
N ILE A 134 12.09 3.06 -7.61
CA ILE A 134 10.88 2.48 -8.19
C ILE A 134 9.74 2.56 -7.17
N TRP A 135 8.51 2.60 -7.67
CA TRP A 135 7.31 2.46 -6.85
C TRP A 135 6.93 1.00 -6.71
N ARG A 136 6.47 0.63 -5.53
CA ARG A 136 6.11 -0.72 -5.16
C ARG A 136 4.72 -0.71 -4.56
N PHE A 137 3.94 -1.70 -4.93
CA PHE A 137 2.56 -1.85 -4.48
C PHE A 137 2.39 -3.27 -3.98
N ARG A 138 2.03 -3.41 -2.70
CA ARG A 138 1.66 -4.71 -2.13
C ARG A 138 0.18 -4.92 -2.40
N LEU A 139 -0.16 -5.94 -3.17
CA LEU A 139 -1.54 -6.34 -3.42
C LEU A 139 -1.86 -7.63 -2.69
N VAL A 140 -3.01 -7.68 -2.03
CA VAL A 140 -3.53 -8.85 -1.33
C VAL A 140 -4.82 -9.30 -1.97
N LYS A 141 -4.92 -10.60 -2.27
CA LYS A 141 -6.10 -11.18 -2.91
C LYS A 141 -7.33 -10.98 -2.02
N LEU A 142 -8.43 -10.57 -2.64
CA LEU A 142 -9.73 -10.54 -2.00
C LEU A 142 -10.32 -11.95 -2.09
N GLU A 143 -10.83 -12.45 -0.98
CA GLU A 143 -11.61 -13.69 -0.99
C GLU A 143 -12.87 -13.47 -1.84
N SER A 144 -13.19 -14.43 -2.69
CA SER A 144 -14.38 -14.36 -3.52
C SER A 144 -15.63 -14.41 -2.64
N ALA A 145 -16.46 -13.36 -2.72
CA ALA A 145 -17.81 -13.42 -2.18
C ALA A 145 -18.57 -14.51 -2.94
N GLN A 146 -19.03 -15.55 -2.23
CA GLN A 146 -19.91 -16.54 -2.83
C GLN A 146 -21.22 -15.85 -3.26
N PRO A 147 -21.68 -16.03 -4.50
CA PRO A 147 -22.93 -15.43 -4.95
C PRO A 147 -24.10 -16.06 -4.19
N GLY A 148 -24.82 -15.24 -3.39
CA GLY A 148 -26.09 -15.64 -2.76
C GLY A 148 -26.23 -15.31 -1.27
N GLN A 149 -25.17 -14.88 -0.58
CA GLN A 149 -25.27 -14.38 0.78
C GLN A 149 -25.30 -12.85 0.73
N GLY A 150 -26.16 -12.20 1.51
CA GLY A 150 -26.18 -10.74 1.68
C GLY A 150 -24.84 -10.21 2.21
N PRO A 151 -24.75 -9.00 2.79
CA PRO A 151 -23.53 -8.55 3.46
C PRO A 151 -23.29 -9.39 4.74
N GLU A 152 -22.94 -10.66 4.57
CA GLU A 152 -22.56 -11.58 5.61
C GLU A 152 -21.10 -11.26 5.93
N ARG A 153 -20.88 -10.76 7.14
CA ARG A 153 -19.54 -10.56 7.68
C ARG A 153 -18.89 -11.94 7.87
N LYS A 154 -18.21 -12.43 6.83
CA LYS A 154 -17.33 -13.58 6.97
C LYS A 154 -16.13 -13.15 7.84
N PRO A 155 -15.79 -13.90 8.90
CA PRO A 155 -14.56 -13.66 9.63
C PRO A 155 -13.39 -13.99 8.69
N THR A 156 -12.81 -12.98 8.06
CA THR A 156 -11.55 -13.15 7.33
C THR A 156 -10.48 -13.45 8.38
N LEU A 157 -9.86 -14.63 8.29
CA LEU A 157 -8.61 -14.93 8.98
C LEU A 157 -7.49 -14.15 8.29
N ILE A 158 -7.56 -12.82 8.34
CA ILE A 158 -6.38 -12.01 8.21
C ILE A 158 -5.54 -12.43 9.41
N GLN A 159 -4.31 -12.90 9.20
CA GLN A 159 -3.29 -12.84 10.24
C GLN A 159 -3.08 -11.37 10.57
N ARG A 160 -4.01 -10.83 11.35
CA ARG A 160 -4.00 -9.48 11.82
C ARG A 160 -2.89 -9.50 12.85
N ILE A 161 -1.80 -8.85 12.52
CA ILE A 161 -0.85 -8.39 13.51
C ILE A 161 -1.67 -7.79 14.64
N VAL A 162 -1.58 -8.37 15.85
CA VAL A 162 -2.31 -7.88 17.01
C VAL A 162 -1.80 -6.47 17.25
N ARG A 163 -2.60 -5.45 16.89
CA ARG A 163 -2.16 -4.05 16.95
C ARG A 163 -2.15 -3.48 18.37
N ASP A 164 -2.78 -4.18 19.33
CA ASP A 164 -2.83 -3.77 20.74
C ASP A 164 -1.93 -4.66 21.60
N THR A 165 -0.63 -4.62 21.30
CA THR A 165 0.37 -5.36 22.07
C THR A 165 0.69 -4.68 23.40
N ALA A 166 1.45 -5.37 24.26
CA ALA A 166 1.92 -4.77 25.51
C ALA A 166 2.74 -3.48 25.25
N ALA A 167 3.55 -3.46 24.19
CA ALA A 167 4.30 -2.27 23.77
C ALA A 167 3.37 -1.12 23.36
N ALA A 168 2.37 -1.40 22.53
CA ALA A 168 1.36 -0.41 22.12
C ALA A 168 0.62 0.21 23.32
N ARG A 169 0.20 -0.61 24.29
CA ARG A 169 -0.46 -0.13 25.52
C ARG A 169 0.49 0.71 26.38
N ALA A 170 1.74 0.29 26.53
CA ALA A 170 2.75 1.03 27.29
C ALA A 170 3.04 2.40 26.67
N VAL A 171 3.20 2.48 25.34
CA VAL A 171 3.43 3.74 24.64
C VAL A 171 2.21 4.66 24.77
N LYS A 172 0.98 4.19 24.52
CA LYS A 172 -0.23 5.02 24.72
C LYS A 172 -0.34 5.56 26.15
N ALA A 173 -0.06 4.72 27.15
CA ALA A 173 -0.08 5.14 28.56
C ALA A 173 1.01 6.16 28.89
N MET A 174 2.23 5.99 28.36
CA MET A 174 3.35 6.92 28.56
C MET A 174 3.04 8.36 28.14
N TYR A 175 2.19 8.52 27.12
CA TYR A 175 1.77 9.82 26.61
C TYR A 175 0.41 10.30 27.14
N ASP A 176 -0.21 9.60 28.10
CA ASP A 176 -1.58 9.86 28.54
C ASP A 176 -2.56 9.97 27.34
N HIS A 177 -2.37 9.10 26.34
CA HIS A 177 -3.13 9.08 25.09
C HIS A 177 -3.12 10.42 24.32
N ARG A 178 -2.08 11.25 24.52
CA ARG A 178 -1.84 12.45 23.72
C ARG A 178 -1.10 12.10 22.45
N CYS A 179 -1.54 12.72 21.35
CA CYS A 179 -0.84 12.61 20.09
C CYS A 179 0.54 13.28 20.17
N GLN A 180 1.60 12.57 19.78
CA GLN A 180 2.96 13.11 19.73
C GLN A 180 3.15 14.23 18.70
N VAL A 181 2.21 14.39 17.76
CA VAL A 181 2.26 15.46 16.75
C VAL A 181 1.52 16.70 17.24
N CYS A 182 0.22 16.60 17.53
CA CYS A 182 -0.59 17.76 17.90
C CYS A 182 -0.79 18.00 19.40
N GLY A 183 -0.43 17.05 20.27
CA GLY A 183 -0.63 17.13 21.73
C GLY A 183 -2.06 16.93 22.22
N GLU A 184 -3.04 16.81 21.31
CA GLU A 184 -4.44 16.58 21.66
C GLU A 184 -4.65 15.22 22.31
N ARG A 185 -5.50 15.20 23.35
CA ARG A 185 -6.03 13.99 23.99
C ARG A 185 -7.48 13.83 23.57
N LEU A 186 -7.83 12.72 22.94
CA LEU A 186 -9.19 12.48 22.47
C LEU A 186 -10.00 11.77 23.54
N GLU A 187 -11.00 12.45 24.10
CA GLU A 187 -11.93 11.83 25.06
C GLU A 187 -13.05 11.08 24.34
N THR A 188 -13.37 9.89 24.83
CA THR A 188 -14.55 9.12 24.41
C THR A 188 -15.38 8.71 25.63
N ALA A 189 -16.59 8.21 25.40
CA ALA A 189 -17.41 7.64 26.48
C ALA A 189 -16.74 6.46 27.21
N ALA A 190 -15.75 5.81 26.59
CA ALA A 190 -14.98 4.70 27.16
C ALA A 190 -13.61 5.13 27.72
N GLY A 191 -13.32 6.44 27.77
CA GLY A 191 -12.03 7.00 28.19
C GLY A 191 -11.22 7.54 27.01
N ALA A 192 -9.95 7.86 27.27
CA ALA A 192 -9.08 8.48 26.28
C ALA A 192 -8.69 7.52 25.16
N TYR A 193 -8.59 8.04 23.95
CA TYR A 193 -8.29 7.28 22.75
C TYR A 193 -7.05 7.81 22.04
N ALA A 194 -6.15 6.89 21.69
CA ALA A 194 -5.02 7.12 20.82
C ALA A 194 -4.66 5.81 20.10
N GLU A 195 -3.92 5.93 19.00
CA GLU A 195 -3.46 4.82 18.18
C GLU A 195 -1.96 4.66 18.33
N ALA A 196 -1.50 3.42 18.36
CA ALA A 196 -0.09 3.08 18.33
C ALA A 196 0.30 2.81 16.86
N ALA A 197 1.08 3.71 16.28
CA ALA A 197 1.50 3.65 14.89
C ALA A 197 2.94 3.11 14.79
N HIS A 198 3.16 2.04 14.04
CA HIS A 198 4.51 1.54 13.79
C HIS A 198 5.25 2.47 12.83
N ILE A 199 6.47 2.88 13.18
CA ILE A 199 7.30 3.75 12.34
C ILE A 199 7.76 2.96 11.10
N ARG A 200 8.34 1.78 11.31
CA ARG A 200 8.60 0.78 10.28
C ARG A 200 7.49 -0.27 10.34
N PRO A 201 6.71 -0.47 9.26
CA PRO A 201 5.60 -1.41 9.28
C PRO A 201 6.02 -2.84 9.63
N LEU A 202 5.15 -3.55 10.33
CA LEU A 202 5.34 -4.95 10.69
C LEU A 202 5.08 -5.88 9.48
N GLY A 203 5.62 -7.11 9.54
CA GLY A 203 5.37 -8.13 8.53
C GLY A 203 6.02 -7.86 7.16
N ALA A 204 5.89 -8.78 6.22
CA ALA A 204 6.50 -8.65 4.90
C ALA A 204 5.79 -7.56 4.05
N PRO A 205 6.55 -6.73 3.31
CA PRO A 205 8.01 -6.81 3.08
C PRO A 205 8.85 -5.93 4.01
N HIS A 206 8.25 -5.24 4.97
CA HIS A 206 8.95 -4.22 5.77
C HIS A 206 9.69 -4.81 6.97
N HIS A 207 9.15 -5.84 7.61
CA HIS A 207 9.74 -6.56 8.74
C HIS A 207 10.19 -5.64 9.90
N GLY A 208 9.39 -4.61 10.21
CA GLY A 208 9.56 -3.83 11.43
C GLY A 208 9.36 -4.69 12.68
N PRO A 209 10.04 -4.36 13.79
CA PRO A 209 9.82 -5.02 15.08
C PRO A 209 8.60 -4.44 15.82
N ASP A 210 7.92 -5.28 16.60
CA ASP A 210 6.86 -4.81 17.51
C ASP A 210 7.44 -4.39 18.86
N THR A 211 8.15 -3.26 18.86
CA THR A 211 8.88 -2.73 20.02
C THR A 211 8.55 -1.26 20.23
N ALA A 212 8.70 -0.78 21.47
CA ALA A 212 8.35 0.59 21.82
C ALA A 212 9.14 1.64 21.00
N ASP A 213 10.42 1.38 20.71
CA ASP A 213 11.28 2.24 19.89
C ASP A 213 10.87 2.34 18.41
N ASN A 214 9.92 1.50 17.97
CA ASN A 214 9.29 1.50 16.65
C ASN A 214 7.83 1.96 16.69
N LEU A 215 7.35 2.56 17.78
CA LEU A 215 5.95 2.95 17.96
C LEU A 215 5.81 4.45 18.22
N LEU A 216 4.71 5.03 17.73
CA LEU A 216 4.29 6.39 18.03
C LEU A 216 2.88 6.37 18.63
N CYS A 217 2.61 7.23 19.60
CA CYS A 217 1.26 7.52 20.09
C CYS A 217 0.65 8.66 19.27
N LEU A 218 -0.31 8.36 18.39
CA LEU A 218 -0.91 9.33 17.46
C LEU A 218 -2.44 9.38 17.60
N CYS A 219 -3.03 10.51 17.24
CA CYS A 219 -4.47 10.56 16.98
C CYS A 219 -4.78 9.97 15.59
N PRO A 220 -6.03 9.56 15.30
CA PRO A 220 -6.41 8.97 14.00
C PRO A 220 -5.97 9.79 12.79
N ASN A 221 -6.12 11.12 12.86
CA ASN A 221 -5.78 12.00 11.76
C ASN A 221 -4.28 11.91 11.43
N HIS A 222 -3.41 12.04 12.44
CA HIS A 222 -1.97 12.00 12.24
C HIS A 222 -1.46 10.59 11.95
N HIS A 223 -2.11 9.55 12.46
CA HIS A 223 -1.77 8.18 12.09
C HIS A 223 -1.99 7.95 10.60
N VAL A 224 -3.16 8.30 10.07
CA VAL A 224 -3.46 8.19 8.63
C VAL A 224 -2.47 9.03 7.81
N LEU A 225 -2.20 10.28 8.21
CA LEU A 225 -1.23 11.13 7.50
C LEU A 225 0.19 10.52 7.50
N PHE A 226 0.59 9.87 8.59
CA PHE A 226 1.90 9.24 8.71
C PHE A 226 2.01 7.98 7.84
N ASP A 227 1.00 7.11 7.85
CA ASP A 227 0.94 5.88 7.06
C ASP A 227 0.95 6.18 5.55
N PHE A 228 0.25 7.24 5.13
CA PHE A 228 0.23 7.68 3.72
C PHE A 228 1.39 8.62 3.34
N GLY A 229 2.39 8.79 4.22
CA GLY A 229 3.61 9.53 3.91
C GLY A 229 3.41 11.04 3.71
N ALA A 230 2.31 11.61 4.22
CA ALA A 230 2.03 13.04 4.17
C ALA A 230 3.00 13.85 5.03
N PHE A 231 3.62 13.21 6.02
CA PHE A 231 4.75 13.75 6.76
C PHE A 231 5.72 12.66 7.19
N GLY A 232 6.93 13.07 7.58
CA GLY A 232 7.94 12.22 8.20
C GLY A 232 8.56 12.92 9.42
N ILE A 233 9.50 12.26 10.09
CA ILE A 233 10.18 12.80 11.27
C ILE A 233 11.67 12.86 10.97
N GLY A 234 12.28 14.05 11.03
CA GLY A 234 13.71 14.29 10.83
C GLY A 234 14.58 13.74 11.96
N ASP A 235 15.91 13.75 11.76
CA ASP A 235 16.87 13.26 12.77
C ASP A 235 16.89 14.12 14.04
N ASP A 236 16.53 15.39 13.91
CA ASP A 236 16.32 16.36 14.98
C ASP A 236 14.88 16.38 15.52
N LEU A 237 14.07 15.38 15.15
CA LEU A 237 12.64 15.27 15.45
C LEU A 237 11.76 16.35 14.80
N GLN A 238 12.29 17.13 13.85
CA GLN A 238 11.46 18.04 13.06
C GLN A 238 10.40 17.25 12.29
N LEU A 239 9.16 17.76 12.28
CA LEU A 239 8.11 17.19 11.44
C LEU A 239 8.33 17.67 10.00
N LEU A 240 8.63 16.74 9.10
CA LEU A 240 8.87 17.02 7.69
C LEU A 240 7.54 16.98 6.95
N GLY A 241 7.03 18.14 6.52
CA GLY A 241 5.72 18.27 5.85
C GLY A 241 4.60 18.81 6.75
N LEU A 242 4.86 18.95 8.05
CA LEU A 242 4.01 19.62 9.03
C LEU A 242 4.83 20.63 9.84
N PRO A 243 4.22 21.65 10.47
CA PRO A 243 4.94 22.54 11.35
C PRO A 243 5.32 21.83 12.67
N GLY A 244 6.47 22.21 13.24
CA GLY A 244 6.86 21.83 14.60
C GLY A 244 7.79 20.62 14.69
N HIS A 245 7.86 20.05 15.90
CA HIS A 245 8.70 18.88 16.23
C HIS A 245 7.84 17.81 16.91
N LEU A 246 8.24 16.56 16.74
CA LEU A 246 7.64 15.44 17.44
C LEU A 246 7.84 15.59 18.94
N GLN A 247 6.75 15.48 19.71
CA GLN A 247 6.80 15.47 21.17
C GLN A 247 7.26 14.09 21.63
N VAL A 248 8.40 14.03 22.33
CA VAL A 248 8.98 12.78 22.81
C VAL A 248 9.10 12.82 24.33
N HIS A 249 8.52 11.82 24.99
CA HIS A 249 8.65 11.66 26.43
C HIS A 249 10.10 11.23 26.76
N PRO A 250 10.74 11.72 27.84
CA PRO A 250 12.15 11.41 28.12
C PRO A 250 12.49 9.92 28.24
N GLN A 251 11.50 9.07 28.52
CA GLN A 251 11.67 7.61 28.62
C GLN A 251 11.39 6.88 27.30
N HIS A 252 10.89 7.59 26.27
CA HIS A 252 10.60 7.02 24.97
C HIS A 252 11.80 7.16 24.02
N HIS A 253 12.61 6.12 23.95
CA HIS A 253 13.81 6.10 23.12
C HIS A 253 13.47 5.57 21.73
N LEU A 254 13.08 6.46 20.80
CA LEU A 254 12.82 6.08 19.41
C LEU A 254 14.09 5.64 18.69
N ASN A 255 13.98 4.65 17.82
CA ASN A 255 15.11 4.16 17.03
C ASN A 255 15.27 5.01 15.76
N PRO A 256 16.40 5.74 15.59
CA PRO A 256 16.60 6.58 14.41
C PRO A 256 16.56 5.81 13.09
N ALA A 257 16.94 4.52 13.09
CA ALA A 257 16.90 3.70 11.89
C ALA A 257 15.48 3.45 11.39
N HIS A 258 14.47 3.43 12.28
CA HIS A 258 13.07 3.32 11.88
C HIS A 258 12.57 4.64 11.28
N LEU A 259 12.96 5.77 11.86
CA LEU A 259 12.63 7.10 11.32
C LEU A 259 13.21 7.29 9.91
N GLU A 260 14.49 6.95 9.71
CA GLU A 260 15.11 6.99 8.38
C GLU A 260 14.46 6.01 7.40
N TYR A 261 14.13 4.80 7.87
CA TYR A 261 13.39 3.83 7.05
C TYR A 261 12.09 4.45 6.54
N HIS A 262 11.26 5.02 7.43
CA HIS A 262 10.00 5.63 7.05
C HIS A 262 10.20 6.78 6.04
N ARG A 263 11.11 7.73 6.34
CA ARG A 263 11.42 8.85 5.45
C ARG A 263 11.85 8.39 4.05
N SER A 264 12.74 7.40 3.96
CA SER A 264 13.27 6.95 2.68
C SER A 264 12.19 6.31 1.77
N ARG A 265 11.20 5.66 2.40
CA ARG A 265 10.17 4.83 1.77
C ARG A 265 8.87 5.55 1.47
N TYR A 266 8.40 6.39 2.40
CA TYR A 266 7.06 7.00 2.38
C TYR A 266 7.06 8.51 2.25
N LEU A 267 8.15 9.20 2.61
CA LEU A 267 8.17 10.65 2.49
C LEU A 267 8.41 11.07 1.03
N HIS A 268 7.42 11.76 0.46
CA HIS A 268 7.42 12.20 -0.93
C HIS A 268 7.16 13.70 -1.00
N TRP A 269 8.20 14.49 -1.24
CA TRP A 269 8.05 15.89 -1.59
C TRP A 269 7.57 16.02 -3.05
N LYS A 270 6.60 16.90 -3.26
CA LYS A 270 6.26 17.43 -4.59
C LYS A 270 7.29 18.44 -5.03
#